data_AF-A0A7W5KRT7-F1
#
_entry.id   AF-A0A7W5KRT7-F1
#
_cell.length_a   1.000
_cell.length_b   1.000
_cell.length_c   1.000
_cell.angle_alpha   90.00
_cell.angle_beta   90.00
_cell.angle_gamma   90.00
#
_symmetry.space_group_name_H-M   'P 1'
#
loop_
_entity.id
_entity.type
_entity.pdbx_description
1 polymer ?
#
loop_
_entity_poly.entity_id
_entity_poly.type
_entity_poly.pdbx_seq_one_letter_code
_entity_poly.pdbx_strand_id
1 'polypeptide(L)' 'MDDYVYSPALKKAGEDGLVWNEHELAEFLASPSRKIPGTKMRFWGLWSFEIDDLIAFLKANPL' A
#
# COMPACT_ATOMS: atom_id res chain seq x y z
N MET A 1 -1.44 -9.82 14.99
CA MET A 1 -1.58 -9.40 13.56
C MET A 1 -0.53 -10.12 12.72
N ASP A 2 -0.13 -11.32 13.15
CA ASP A 2 1.16 -11.93 12.79
C ASP A 2 0.99 -13.09 11.81
N ASP A 3 -0.27 -13.45 11.52
CA ASP A 3 -0.60 -14.61 10.70
C ASP A 3 -0.64 -14.26 9.20
N TYR A 4 -0.52 -12.97 8.83
CA TYR A 4 -0.56 -12.58 7.42
C TYR A 4 0.81 -12.78 6.75
N VAL A 5 0.85 -13.69 5.77
CA VAL A 5 2.07 -14.00 5.03
C VAL A 5 2.28 -12.99 3.89
N TYR A 6 2.92 -11.86 4.20
CA TYR A 6 3.32 -10.87 3.21
C TYR A 6 4.19 -11.45 2.09
N SER A 7 4.17 -10.82 0.91
CA SER A 7 5.08 -11.15 -0.19
C SER A 7 6.54 -10.83 0.20
N PRO A 8 7.53 -11.59 -0.29
CA PRO A 8 8.94 -11.26 -0.05
C PRO A 8 9.32 -9.84 -0.44
N ALA A 9 8.78 -9.33 -1.57
CA ALA A 9 9.03 -7.97 -2.03
C ALA A 9 8.54 -6.90 -1.04
N LEU A 10 7.31 -7.04 -0.55
CA LEU A 10 6.75 -6.13 0.45
C LEU A 10 7.47 -6.18 1.80
N LYS A 11 7.92 -7.37 2.23
CA LYS A 11 8.76 -7.50 3.44
C LYS A 11 10.07 -6.75 3.29
N LYS A 12 10.76 -6.99 2.17
CA LYS A 12 12.01 -6.30 1.84
C LYS A 12 11.83 -4.79 1.77
N ALA A 13 10.74 -4.29 1.17
CA ALA A 13 10.48 -2.85 1.14
C ALA A 13 10.38 -2.25 2.55
N GLY A 14 9.74 -2.94 3.49
CA GLY A 14 9.71 -2.54 4.90
C GLY A 14 11.08 -2.59 5.58
N GLU A 15 11.87 -3.64 5.32
CA GLU A 15 13.26 -3.76 5.79
C GLU A 15 14.16 -2.64 5.25
N ASP A 16 13.93 -2.22 4.00
CA ASP A 16 14.62 -1.12 3.33
C ASP A 16 14.08 0.27 3.77
N GLY A 17 13.13 0.32 4.71
CA GLY A 17 12.66 1.53 5.38
C GLY A 17 11.36 2.12 4.85
N LEU A 18 10.58 1.40 4.05
CA LEU A 18 9.25 1.84 3.63
C LEU A 18 8.33 2.00 4.86
N VAL A 19 7.91 3.24 5.11
CA VAL A 19 6.90 3.59 6.13
C VAL A 19 5.66 4.13 5.42
N TRP A 20 4.49 3.59 5.75
CA TRP A 20 3.23 4.03 5.17
C TRP A 20 2.83 5.42 5.66
N ASN A 21 3.19 6.43 4.87
CA ASN A 21 2.60 7.75 4.89
C ASN A 21 1.63 7.91 3.69
N GLU A 22 0.95 9.04 3.59
CA GLU A 22 -0.03 9.27 2.52
C GLU A 22 0.54 9.17 1.12
N HIS A 23 1.74 9.71 0.90
CA HIS A 23 2.40 9.67 -0.40
C HIS A 23 2.70 8.23 -0.81
N GLU A 24 3.35 7.47 0.07
CA GLU A 24 3.71 6.07 -0.19
C GLU A 24 2.46 5.22 -0.42
N LEU A 25 1.42 5.44 0.39
CA LEU A 25 0.16 4.72 0.28
C LEU A 25 -0.56 5.07 -1.03
N ALA A 26 -0.58 6.35 -1.43
CA ALA A 26 -1.18 6.79 -2.69
C ALA A 26 -0.49 6.15 -3.90
N GLU A 27 0.85 6.15 -3.94
CA GLU A 27 1.60 5.51 -5.03
C GLU A 27 1.33 4.00 -5.09
N PHE A 28 1.26 3.34 -3.93
CA PHE A 28 0.94 1.92 -3.87
C PHE A 28 -0.50 1.63 -4.32
N LEU A 29 -1.48 2.42 -3.88
CA LEU A 29 -2.88 2.25 -4.28
C LEU A 29 -3.12 2.59 -5.75
N ALA A 30 -2.33 3.47 -6.35
CA ALA A 30 -2.40 3.78 -7.78
C ALA A 30 -1.89 2.64 -8.65
N SER A 31 -0.85 1.92 -8.22
CA SER A 31 -0.38 0.71 -8.90
C SER A 31 0.54 -0.13 -8.00
N PRO A 32 0.00 -1.12 -7.29
CA PRO A 32 0.76 -1.90 -6.31
C PRO A 32 1.97 -2.62 -6.92
N SER A 33 1.79 -3.21 -8.10
CA SER A 33 2.84 -3.95 -8.81
C SER A 33 3.92 -3.05 -9.39
N ARG A 34 3.62 -1.77 -9.68
CA ARG A 34 4.62 -0.80 -10.11
C ARG A 34 5.41 -0.26 -8.92
N LYS A 35 4.75 0.09 -7.82
CA LYS A 35 5.40 0.60 -6.61
C LYS A 35 6.24 -0.47 -5.91
N ILE A 36 5.73 -1.70 -5.81
CA ILE A 36 6.42 -2.83 -5.19
C ILE A 36 6.35 -4.04 -6.13
N PRO A 37 7.31 -4.16 -7.07
CA PRO A 37 7.38 -5.30 -7.99
C PRO A 37 7.45 -6.63 -7.24
N GLY A 38 6.56 -7.57 -7.57
CA GLY A 38 6.46 -8.86 -6.89
C GLY A 38 5.60 -8.85 -5.62
N THR A 39 4.85 -7.78 -5.35
CA THR A 39 3.81 -7.79 -4.32
C THR A 39 2.74 -8.86 -4.62
N LYS A 40 2.20 -9.47 -3.56
CA LYS A 40 1.08 -10.42 -3.66
C LYS A 40 -0.25 -9.72 -3.98
N MET A 41 -0.31 -8.40 -3.86
CA MET A 41 -1.51 -7.62 -4.17
C MET A 41 -1.72 -7.52 -5.68
N ARG A 42 -2.53 -8.42 -6.24
CA ARG A 42 -2.93 -8.44 -7.66
C ARG A 42 -4.06 -7.45 -7.94
N PHE A 43 -3.88 -6.22 -7.52
CA PHE A 43 -4.81 -5.13 -7.72
C PHE A 43 -4.23 -4.17 -8.77
N TRP A 44 -5.09 -3.66 -9.66
CA TRP A 44 -4.65 -2.86 -10.81
C TRP A 44 -4.36 -1.41 -10.45
N GLY A 45 -5.08 -0.87 -9.47
CA GLY A 45 -4.96 0.51 -9.02
C GLY A 45 -6.31 1.19 -8.86
N LEU A 46 -6.28 2.36 -8.20
CA LEU A 46 -7.40 3.30 -8.07
C LEU A 46 -7.09 4.59 -8.85
N TRP A 47 -8.14 5.32 -9.23
CA TRP A 47 -8.01 6.69 -9.73
C TRP A 47 -7.69 7.65 -8.58
N SER A 48 -7.08 8.81 -8.89
CA SER A 48 -6.62 9.75 -7.86
C SER A 48 -7.71 10.17 -6.87
N PHE A 49 -8.93 10.47 -7.34
CA PHE A 49 -10.02 10.85 -6.45
C PHE A 49 -10.44 9.70 -5.51
N GLU A 50 -10.41 8.44 -5.97
CA GLU A 50 -10.72 7.28 -5.12
C GLU A 50 -9.63 7.04 -4.07
N ILE A 51 -8.37 7.33 -4.41
CA ILE A 51 -7.24 7.23 -3.49
C ILE A 51 -7.38 8.28 -2.39
N ASP A 52 -7.68 9.52 -2.76
CA ASP A 52 -7.86 10.62 -1.81
C ASP A 52 -8.99 10.30 -0.81
N ASP A 53 -10.13 9.81 -1.33
CA ASP A 53 -11.28 9.40 -0.51
C ASP A 53 -10.92 8.23 0.43
N LEU A 54 -10.20 7.22 -0.07
CA LEU A 54 -9.79 6.06 0.73
C LEU A 54 -8.79 6.44 1.82
N ILE A 55 -7.81 7.29 1.51
CA ILE A 55 -6.83 7.78 2.50
C ILE A 55 -7.54 8.59 3.58
N ALA A 56 -8.49 9.46 3.19
CA ALA A 56 -9.30 10.22 4.14
C ALA A 56 -10.12 9.28 5.05
N PHE A 57 -10.73 8.23 4.49
CA PHE A 57 -11.46 7.23 5.25
C PHE A 57 -10.57 6.49 6.25
N LEU A 58 -9.38 6.04 5.85
CA LEU A 58 -8.42 5.34 6.72
C LEU A 58 -7.95 6.24 7.88
N LYS A 59 -7.70 7.53 7.61
CA LYS A 59 -7.35 8.51 8.64
C LYS A 59 -8.46 8.74 9.66
N ALA A 60 -9.71 8.76 9.20
CA ALA A 60 -10.86 8.92 10.09
C ALA A 60 -11.17 7.67 10.91
N ASN A 61 -10.61 6.50 10.55
CA ASN A 61 -10.86 5.21 11.19
C ASN A 61 -9.55 4.50 11.56
N PRO A 62 -8.78 5.02 12.53
CA PRO A 62 -7.57 4.34 13.01
C PRO A 62 -7.95 2.99 13.66
N LEU A 63 -7.19 1.95 13.32
CA LEU A 63 -7.32 0.60 13.88
C LEU A 63 -6.53 0.44 15.18
#